data_AF-A0A938PE26-F1
#
_entry.id   AF-A0A938PE26-F1
#
_cell.length_a   1.000
_cell.length_b   1.000
_cell.length_c   1.000
_cell.angle_alpha   90.00
_cell.angle_beta   90.00
_cell.angle_gamma   90.00
#
_symmetry.space_group_name_H-M   'P 1'
#
loop_
_entity.id
_entity.type
_entity.pdbx_description
1 polymer ?
#
loop_
_entity_poly.entity_id
_entity_poly.type
_entity_poly.pdbx_seq_one_letter_code
_entity_poly.pdbx_strand_id
1 'polypeptide(L)'
;MDKIMNSPNKYYFGNQSFDLNDLQEKEKLQLRIKNLLLLRNVNFLFGNGASLALGAPSISSIKKFVEHLGKKFENSKTSERYAYEKITKTMENDYESGYNFLVDFSNNLESDIDFETALSILSQITYTSTKISINGNEHSDESINSSIKLIKGFIFYSCKNFIEKIDYPSLNAHKEFMRRALLRQTGLPRLKIFTTNYDLIIEKCLDESGVFYFDGFVGSFEKRLRSESYNYDLYYPGEITEGNVNRVDRVVQLYKLHGSLNWKRVHESSENISGIKQEYPSDDQIGDLVIYPSTLKYGETLGYPYSEMFRFLSASLFRPQTALFTFGYSFKDEHINRIIYQALSIPTFNLIIVLPEGKEKNLEGEVINKELARLIETVGSNRIIVISGGEIKNGELIGTGTFKGFVDQIMPDMEEMRVQEKINDEIDKLFPKKDENGNKKLITTENQIEKDQIVELPNEEKPVTISKPSIVTTIKKIFTKS
;
A
#
# COMPACT_ATOMS: atom_id res chain seq x y z
N MET A 1 6.83 4.05 -15.96
CA MET A 1 7.36 2.84 -16.62
C MET A 1 8.53 3.18 -17.54
N ASP A 2 8.50 4.29 -18.27
CA ASP A 2 9.54 4.73 -19.23
C ASP A 2 10.97 4.92 -18.68
N LYS A 3 11.14 4.87 -17.36
CA LYS A 3 12.43 5.00 -16.66
C LYS A 3 12.91 3.68 -16.06
N ILE A 4 12.36 2.52 -16.40
CA ILE A 4 12.79 1.24 -15.82
C ILE A 4 13.79 0.56 -16.76
N MET A 5 14.88 0.05 -16.21
CA MET A 5 15.94 -0.61 -16.96
C MET A 5 15.74 -2.12 -16.88
N ASN A 6 15.79 -2.81 -18.03
CA ASN A 6 15.83 -4.27 -18.04
C ASN A 6 17.10 -4.71 -17.32
N SER A 7 16.92 -5.32 -16.14
CA SER A 7 17.99 -5.65 -15.22
C SER A 7 17.82 -7.07 -14.69
N PRO A 8 18.91 -7.84 -14.53
CA PRO A 8 18.84 -9.18 -13.97
C PRO A 8 18.32 -9.13 -12.53
N ASN A 9 17.58 -10.16 -12.14
CA ASN A 9 17.16 -10.35 -10.75
C ASN A 9 18.41 -10.56 -9.89
N LYS A 10 18.66 -9.64 -8.97
CA LYS A 10 19.82 -9.67 -8.08
C LYS A 10 19.49 -8.99 -6.77
N TYR A 11 20.23 -9.33 -5.72
CA TYR A 11 20.20 -8.57 -4.47
C TYR A 11 21.60 -8.10 -4.07
N TYR A 12 21.62 -6.99 -3.36
CA TYR A 12 22.80 -6.43 -2.75
C TYR A 12 22.76 -6.65 -1.25
N PHE A 13 23.87 -7.08 -0.69
CA PHE A 13 24.09 -7.17 0.75
C PHE A 13 25.39 -6.47 1.08
N GLY A 14 25.30 -5.32 1.73
CA GLY A 14 26.42 -4.38 1.77
C GLY A 14 26.78 -3.91 0.36
N ASN A 15 28.07 -3.93 0.04
CA ASN A 15 28.58 -3.56 -1.29
C ASN A 15 28.68 -4.76 -2.27
N GLN A 16 28.24 -5.95 -1.86
CA GLN A 16 28.31 -7.17 -2.67
C GLN A 16 26.99 -7.41 -3.40
N SER A 17 27.07 -7.84 -4.66
CA SER A 17 25.93 -8.21 -5.50
C SER A 17 25.85 -9.72 -5.68
N PHE A 18 24.64 -10.27 -5.64
CA PHE A 18 24.36 -11.70 -5.75
C PHE A 18 23.22 -11.93 -6.75
N ASP A 19 23.37 -12.92 -7.63
CA ASP A 19 22.37 -13.27 -8.64
C ASP A 19 21.22 -14.07 -8.00
N LEU A 20 19.97 -13.66 -8.24
CA LEU A 20 18.78 -14.36 -7.73
C LEU A 20 18.29 -15.47 -8.65
N ASN A 21 18.92 -15.65 -9.82
CA ASN A 21 18.73 -16.84 -10.64
C ASN A 21 19.51 -18.04 -10.09
N ASP A 22 20.52 -17.81 -9.22
CA ASP A 22 21.16 -18.86 -8.44
C ASP A 22 20.25 -19.28 -7.28
N LEU A 23 19.84 -20.55 -7.28
CA LEU A 23 18.95 -21.11 -6.26
C LEU A 23 19.55 -21.03 -4.86
N GLN A 24 20.86 -21.24 -4.70
CA GLN A 24 21.51 -21.20 -3.38
C GLN A 24 21.49 -19.78 -2.81
N GLU A 25 21.75 -18.78 -3.64
CA GLU A 25 21.71 -17.37 -3.23
C GLU A 25 20.28 -16.91 -2.93
N LYS A 26 19.31 -17.37 -3.71
CA LYS A 26 17.89 -17.15 -3.45
C LYS A 26 17.45 -17.75 -2.11
N GLU A 27 17.80 -18.99 -1.81
CA GLU A 27 17.47 -19.66 -0.54
C GLU A 27 18.11 -18.95 0.66
N LYS A 28 19.37 -18.51 0.52
CA LYS A 28 20.06 -17.70 1.55
C LYS A 28 19.31 -16.41 1.83
N LEU A 29 18.86 -15.71 0.78
CA LEU A 29 18.08 -14.49 0.93
C LEU A 29 16.73 -14.77 1.62
N GLN A 30 16.00 -15.79 1.18
CA GLN A 30 14.72 -16.19 1.78
C GLN A 30 14.84 -16.47 3.28
N LEU A 31 15.89 -17.21 3.68
CA LEU A 31 16.17 -17.47 5.10
C LEU A 31 16.49 -16.19 5.88
N ARG A 32 17.23 -15.26 5.28
CA ARG A 32 17.52 -13.96 5.90
C ARG A 32 16.25 -13.12 6.07
N ILE A 33 15.38 -13.06 5.05
CA ILE A 33 14.09 -12.38 5.11
C ILE A 33 13.19 -13.00 6.18
N LYS A 34 13.16 -14.34 6.30
CA LYS A 34 12.44 -15.06 7.37
C LYS A 34 12.90 -14.59 8.74
N ASN A 35 14.21 -14.55 8.98
CA ASN A 35 14.77 -14.10 10.27
C ASN A 35 14.44 -12.62 10.57
N LEU A 36 14.41 -11.77 9.54
CA LEU A 36 14.05 -10.36 9.69
C LEU A 36 12.57 -10.17 10.02
N LEU A 37 11.67 -10.98 9.46
CA LEU A 37 10.23 -10.98 9.80
C LEU A 37 9.96 -11.47 11.23
N LEU A 38 10.86 -12.25 11.82
CA LEU A 38 10.80 -12.70 13.21
C LEU A 38 11.35 -11.68 14.22
N LEU A 39 11.94 -10.57 13.76
CA LEU A 39 12.36 -9.50 14.66
C LEU A 39 11.18 -8.91 15.43
N ARG A 40 11.47 -8.31 16.58
CA ARG A 40 10.44 -7.74 17.47
C ARG A 40 9.63 -6.65 16.78
N ASN A 41 10.29 -5.73 16.10
CA ASN A 41 9.64 -4.59 15.44
C ASN A 41 9.76 -4.73 13.92
N VAL A 42 8.65 -5.01 13.24
CA VAL A 42 8.62 -5.12 11.77
C VAL A 42 7.72 -4.03 11.22
N ASN A 43 8.27 -3.25 10.30
CA ASN A 43 7.60 -2.13 9.64
C ASN A 43 7.68 -2.31 8.13
N PHE A 44 6.60 -2.01 7.42
CA PHE A 44 6.56 -1.93 5.97
C PHE A 44 6.30 -0.50 5.53
N LEU A 45 6.98 -0.03 4.48
CA LEU A 45 6.71 1.23 3.82
C LEU A 45 6.36 0.96 2.36
N PHE A 46 5.10 1.21 2.01
CA PHE A 46 4.59 1.08 0.64
C PHE A 46 4.60 2.43 -0.07
N GLY A 47 5.38 2.51 -1.15
CA GLY A 47 5.33 3.63 -2.09
C GLY A 47 4.48 3.33 -3.32
N ASN A 48 4.33 4.32 -4.21
CA ASN A 48 3.47 4.20 -5.38
C ASN A 48 3.90 3.05 -6.31
N GLY A 49 5.20 2.72 -6.33
CA GLY A 49 5.73 1.62 -7.14
C GLY A 49 5.12 0.25 -6.82
N ALA A 50 4.59 0.03 -5.61
CA ALA A 50 3.89 -1.21 -5.26
C ALA A 50 2.49 -1.29 -5.92
N SER A 51 1.83 -0.15 -6.10
CA SER A 51 0.52 -0.03 -6.75
C SER A 51 0.61 0.07 -8.28
N LEU A 52 1.75 0.51 -8.84
CA LEU A 52 1.91 0.72 -10.29
C LEU A 52 1.65 -0.53 -11.14
N ALA A 53 2.06 -1.71 -10.67
CA ALA A 53 1.82 -2.97 -11.38
C ALA A 53 0.33 -3.32 -11.51
N LEU A 54 -0.50 -2.76 -10.62
CA LEU A 54 -1.94 -2.93 -10.67
C LEU A 54 -2.62 -1.97 -11.65
N GLY A 55 -1.89 -0.99 -12.19
CA GLY A 55 -2.44 0.06 -13.06
C GLY A 55 -2.78 1.35 -12.33
N ALA A 56 -2.26 1.56 -11.12
CA ALA A 56 -2.40 2.83 -10.41
C ALA A 56 -1.91 4.01 -11.28
N PRO A 57 -2.60 5.17 -11.25
CA PRO A 57 -2.26 6.30 -12.09
C PRO A 57 -0.85 6.82 -11.80
N SER A 58 -0.13 7.23 -12.86
CA SER A 58 1.21 7.80 -12.72
C SER A 58 1.10 9.29 -12.43
N ILE A 59 1.13 9.65 -11.14
CA ILE A 59 1.02 11.02 -10.64
C ILE A 59 2.41 11.69 -10.71
N SER A 60 2.93 11.95 -11.93
CA SER A 60 4.35 12.30 -12.08
C SER A 60 4.71 13.53 -12.91
N SER A 61 3.75 14.22 -13.55
CA SER A 61 4.06 15.34 -14.46
C SER A 61 2.92 16.35 -14.54
N ILE A 62 3.20 17.57 -14.08
CA ILE A 62 2.29 18.71 -14.24
C ILE A 62 2.22 19.15 -15.70
N LYS A 63 3.34 19.21 -16.43
CA LYS A 63 3.33 19.68 -17.83
C LYS A 63 2.40 18.80 -18.69
N LYS A 64 2.49 17.47 -18.53
CA LYS A 64 1.58 16.53 -19.21
C LYS A 64 0.13 16.66 -18.75
N PHE A 65 -0.11 16.92 -17.46
CA PHE A 65 -1.46 17.12 -16.94
C PHE A 65 -2.15 18.33 -17.58
N VAL A 66 -1.45 19.47 -17.62
CA VAL A 66 -1.96 20.71 -18.21
C VAL A 66 -2.16 20.55 -19.72
N GLU A 67 -1.24 19.91 -20.42
CA GLU A 67 -1.38 19.63 -21.85
C GLU A 67 -2.63 18.80 -22.17
N HIS A 68 -2.91 17.77 -21.36
CA HIS A 68 -4.08 16.92 -21.56
C HIS A 68 -5.38 17.57 -21.10
N LEU A 69 -5.36 18.44 -20.08
CA LEU A 69 -6.54 19.23 -19.69
C LEU A 69 -7.04 20.06 -20.88
N GLY A 70 -6.13 20.66 -21.65
CA GLY A 70 -6.48 21.53 -22.78
C GLY A 70 -6.97 20.82 -24.05
N LYS A 71 -6.79 19.49 -24.17
CA LYS A 71 -7.17 18.72 -25.36
C LYS A 71 -8.48 17.96 -25.12
N LYS A 72 -9.49 18.13 -25.98
CA LYS A 72 -10.65 17.22 -26.02
C LYS A 72 -10.16 15.81 -26.37
N PHE A 73 -10.39 14.86 -25.46
CA PHE A 73 -9.67 13.58 -25.32
C PHE A 73 -9.73 12.62 -26.53
N GLU A 74 -8.56 12.28 -27.09
CA GLU A 74 -8.42 11.12 -27.99
C GLU A 74 -7.34 10.08 -27.54
N ASN A 75 -6.34 10.43 -26.72
CA ASN A 75 -5.15 9.54 -26.50
C ASN A 75 -4.68 9.27 -25.04
N SER A 76 -5.54 9.35 -24.01
CA SER A 76 -5.14 9.03 -22.61
C SER A 76 -5.56 7.62 -22.13
N LYS A 77 -4.90 7.09 -21.08
CA LYS A 77 -5.26 5.82 -20.42
C LYS A 77 -6.70 5.87 -19.87
N THR A 78 -7.38 4.74 -19.76
CA THR A 78 -8.81 4.66 -19.40
C THR A 78 -9.18 5.33 -18.06
N SER A 79 -8.31 5.26 -17.05
CA SER A 79 -8.53 5.89 -15.74
C SER A 79 -8.27 7.39 -15.75
N GLU A 80 -7.20 7.83 -16.40
CA GLU A 80 -6.87 9.25 -16.55
C GLU A 80 -7.92 9.97 -17.41
N ARG A 81 -8.36 9.34 -18.50
CA ARG A 81 -9.47 9.82 -19.35
C ARG A 81 -10.73 10.09 -18.54
N TYR A 82 -11.14 9.11 -17.73
CA TYR A 82 -12.30 9.26 -16.85
C TYR A 82 -12.15 10.45 -15.90
N ALA A 83 -10.97 10.63 -15.32
CA ALA A 83 -10.70 11.72 -14.40
C ALA A 83 -10.83 13.08 -15.08
N TYR A 84 -10.24 13.25 -16.26
CA TYR A 84 -10.37 14.52 -16.98
C TYR A 84 -11.82 14.82 -17.40
N GLU A 85 -12.54 13.83 -17.95
CA GLU A 85 -13.96 13.98 -18.31
C GLU A 85 -14.81 14.38 -17.11
N LYS A 86 -14.53 13.80 -15.93
CA LYS A 86 -15.19 14.17 -14.68
C LYS A 86 -14.89 15.58 -14.25
N ILE A 87 -13.62 15.98 -14.20
CA ILE A 87 -13.20 17.32 -13.79
C ILE A 87 -13.87 18.40 -14.66
N THR A 88 -13.81 18.26 -15.99
CA THR A 88 -14.42 19.23 -16.91
C THR A 88 -15.94 19.37 -16.71
N LYS A 89 -16.61 18.29 -16.29
CA LYS A 89 -18.07 18.30 -16.06
C LYS A 89 -18.47 18.77 -14.67
N THR A 90 -17.72 18.38 -13.63
CA THR A 90 -18.11 18.61 -12.23
C THR A 90 -17.53 19.90 -11.65
N MET A 91 -16.46 20.43 -12.24
CA MET A 91 -15.75 21.62 -11.74
C MET A 91 -15.87 22.80 -12.71
N GLU A 92 -16.96 22.93 -13.46
CA GLU A 92 -17.13 23.93 -14.53
C GLU A 92 -16.79 25.36 -14.07
N ASN A 93 -17.24 25.75 -12.87
CA ASN A 93 -16.98 27.07 -12.29
C ASN A 93 -15.51 27.32 -11.92
N ASP A 94 -14.79 26.26 -11.52
CA ASP A 94 -13.37 26.32 -11.14
C ASP A 94 -12.44 26.02 -12.34
N TYR A 95 -12.98 25.48 -13.43
CA TYR A 95 -12.19 24.89 -14.51
C TYR A 95 -11.39 25.94 -15.28
N GLU A 96 -12.05 26.99 -15.78
CA GLU A 96 -11.42 27.99 -16.64
C GLU A 96 -10.34 28.79 -15.88
N SER A 97 -10.67 29.30 -14.70
CA SER A 97 -9.75 30.07 -13.85
C SER A 97 -8.55 29.22 -13.39
N GLY A 98 -8.81 28.00 -12.91
CA GLY A 98 -7.78 27.07 -12.47
C GLY A 98 -6.89 26.60 -13.61
N TYR A 99 -7.46 26.30 -14.78
CA TYR A 99 -6.71 25.87 -15.95
C TYR A 99 -5.78 26.97 -16.48
N ASN A 100 -6.29 28.20 -16.63
CA ASN A 100 -5.49 29.34 -17.09
C ASN A 100 -4.29 29.60 -16.17
N PHE A 101 -4.50 29.54 -14.85
CA PHE A 101 -3.40 29.62 -13.89
C PHE A 101 -2.40 28.48 -14.06
N LEU A 102 -2.86 27.23 -14.20
CA LEU A 102 -1.98 26.07 -14.37
C LEU A 102 -1.14 26.14 -15.65
N VAL A 103 -1.67 26.71 -16.73
CA VAL A 103 -0.92 26.95 -17.97
C VAL A 103 0.23 27.92 -17.72
N ASP A 104 -0.05 29.06 -17.10
CA ASP A 104 0.97 30.06 -16.78
C ASP A 104 2.01 29.51 -15.81
N PHE A 105 1.57 28.81 -14.77
CA PHE A 105 2.42 28.13 -13.80
C PHE A 105 3.33 27.10 -14.48
N SER A 106 2.77 26.19 -15.27
CA SER A 106 3.49 25.13 -15.98
C SER A 106 4.54 25.67 -16.95
N ASN A 107 4.24 26.78 -17.64
CA ASN A 107 5.17 27.42 -18.57
C ASN A 107 6.32 28.13 -17.87
N ASN A 108 6.14 28.59 -16.63
CA ASN A 108 7.17 29.27 -15.86
C ASN A 108 8.16 28.29 -15.18
N LEU A 109 7.81 27.00 -15.09
CA LEU A 109 8.68 25.99 -14.48
C LEU A 109 9.91 25.66 -15.34
N GLU A 110 11.10 25.86 -14.77
CA GLU A 110 12.39 25.49 -15.37
C GLU A 110 12.46 24.00 -15.74
N SER A 111 11.86 23.13 -14.92
CA SER A 111 11.79 21.69 -15.15
C SER A 111 10.39 21.16 -14.81
N ASP A 112 10.01 20.03 -15.40
CA ASP A 112 8.73 19.39 -15.09
C ASP A 112 8.74 18.82 -13.66
N ILE A 113 7.67 19.10 -12.92
CA ILE A 113 7.51 18.68 -11.52
C ILE A 113 6.35 17.71 -11.38
N ASP A 114 6.36 16.91 -10.31
CA ASP A 114 5.22 16.07 -9.96
C ASP A 114 4.11 16.87 -9.28
N PHE A 115 2.93 16.26 -9.19
CA PHE A 115 1.76 16.87 -8.55
C PHE A 115 2.02 17.21 -7.09
N GLU A 116 2.90 16.47 -6.43
CA GLU A 116 3.19 16.74 -5.04
C GLU A 116 3.93 18.06 -4.88
N THR A 117 5.06 18.17 -5.57
CA THR A 117 5.84 19.42 -5.57
C THR A 117 4.98 20.60 -5.99
N ALA A 118 4.11 20.42 -7.00
CA ALA A 118 3.20 21.46 -7.47
C ALA A 118 2.21 21.91 -6.40
N LEU A 119 1.42 21.00 -5.84
CA LEU A 119 0.45 21.33 -4.79
C LEU A 119 1.12 21.98 -3.56
N SER A 120 2.37 21.60 -3.26
CA SER A 120 3.14 22.21 -2.17
C SER A 120 3.48 23.67 -2.47
N ILE A 121 3.97 23.97 -3.69
CA ILE A 121 4.23 25.34 -4.15
C ILE A 121 2.92 26.15 -4.19
N LEU A 122 1.85 25.60 -4.75
CA LEU A 122 0.56 26.28 -4.89
C LEU A 122 -0.03 26.65 -3.53
N SER A 123 0.02 25.75 -2.56
CA SER A 123 -0.51 26.05 -1.22
C SER A 123 0.44 26.88 -0.34
N GLN A 124 1.73 27.00 -0.69
CA GLN A 124 2.59 28.03 -0.11
C GLN A 124 2.22 29.42 -0.65
N ILE A 125 2.00 29.51 -1.95
CA ILE A 125 1.57 30.73 -2.65
C ILE A 125 0.30 31.31 -2.02
N THR A 126 -0.73 30.48 -1.79
CA THR A 126 -2.00 30.93 -1.20
C THR A 126 -1.85 31.44 0.24
N TYR A 127 -0.80 31.03 0.95
CA TYR A 127 -0.53 31.49 2.31
C TYR A 127 0.25 32.82 2.32
N THR A 128 1.15 33.03 1.36
CA THR A 128 2.06 34.18 1.35
C THR A 128 1.53 35.40 0.59
N SER A 129 0.67 35.20 -0.41
CA SER A 129 0.30 36.23 -1.37
C SER A 129 -1.18 36.15 -1.70
N THR A 130 -1.87 37.28 -1.73
CA THR A 130 -3.29 37.36 -2.14
C THR A 130 -3.50 37.51 -3.65
N LYS A 131 -2.41 37.82 -4.37
CA LYS A 131 -2.34 38.00 -5.82
C LYS A 131 -0.94 37.67 -6.30
N ILE A 132 -0.83 37.03 -7.47
CA ILE A 132 0.44 36.77 -8.14
C ILE A 132 0.34 37.19 -9.61
N SER A 133 1.38 37.86 -10.11
CA SER A 133 1.55 38.08 -11.54
C SER A 133 2.51 37.06 -12.13
N ILE A 134 2.05 36.27 -13.09
CA ILE A 134 2.87 35.32 -13.85
C ILE A 134 2.77 35.73 -15.33
N ASN A 135 3.91 35.93 -16.00
CA ASN A 135 3.97 36.33 -17.41
C ASN A 135 3.16 37.60 -17.77
N GLY A 136 2.96 38.51 -16.81
CA GLY A 136 2.17 39.73 -16.99
C GLY A 136 0.66 39.57 -16.77
N ASN A 137 0.17 38.36 -16.48
CA ASN A 137 -1.22 38.09 -16.10
C ASN A 137 -1.35 38.15 -14.57
N GLU A 138 -2.30 38.92 -14.05
CA GLU A 138 -2.65 38.88 -12.63
C GLU A 138 -3.61 37.73 -12.34
N HIS A 139 -3.27 36.91 -11.34
CA HIS A 139 -4.08 35.81 -10.85
C HIS A 139 -4.50 36.07 -9.40
N SER A 140 -5.78 35.79 -9.11
CA SER A 140 -6.35 35.88 -7.75
C SER A 140 -6.12 34.58 -6.97
N ASP A 141 -6.30 34.64 -5.64
CA ASP A 141 -6.32 33.46 -4.77
C ASP A 141 -7.35 32.41 -5.20
N GLU A 142 -8.46 32.86 -5.79
CA GLU A 142 -9.51 31.99 -6.29
C GLU A 142 -8.99 31.11 -7.43
N SER A 143 -8.27 31.69 -8.41
CA SER A 143 -7.64 30.91 -9.50
C SER A 143 -6.66 29.86 -8.97
N ILE A 144 -5.91 30.19 -7.92
CA ILE A 144 -4.94 29.27 -7.31
C ILE A 144 -5.67 28.14 -6.57
N ASN A 145 -6.70 28.46 -5.80
CA ASN A 145 -7.52 27.46 -5.12
C ASN A 145 -8.25 26.55 -6.14
N SER A 146 -8.77 27.12 -7.22
CA SER A 146 -9.34 26.35 -8.32
C SER A 146 -8.30 25.42 -8.96
N SER A 147 -7.05 25.87 -9.17
CA SER A 147 -5.97 25.00 -9.67
C SER A 147 -5.65 23.83 -8.75
N ILE A 148 -5.64 24.05 -7.42
CA ILE A 148 -5.47 23.02 -6.41
C ILE A 148 -6.63 22.02 -6.47
N LYS A 149 -7.87 22.49 -6.58
CA LYS A 149 -9.06 21.63 -6.73
C LYS A 149 -8.97 20.76 -7.99
N LEU A 150 -8.51 21.30 -9.13
CA LEU A 150 -8.34 20.54 -10.37
C LEU A 150 -7.32 19.40 -10.20
N ILE A 151 -6.17 19.69 -9.59
CA ILE A 151 -5.16 18.66 -9.32
C ILE A 151 -5.71 17.60 -8.35
N LYS A 152 -6.33 18.03 -7.24
CA LYS A 152 -6.94 17.11 -6.26
C LYS A 152 -8.03 16.25 -6.90
N GLY A 153 -8.86 16.84 -7.74
CA GLY A 153 -9.91 16.17 -8.50
C GLY A 153 -9.36 15.12 -9.45
N PHE A 154 -8.27 15.45 -10.15
CA PHE A 154 -7.59 14.49 -11.02
C PHE A 154 -7.08 13.29 -10.25
N ILE A 155 -6.38 13.50 -9.14
CA ILE A 155 -5.91 12.42 -8.27
C ILE A 155 -7.09 11.59 -7.76
N PHE A 156 -8.13 12.26 -7.27
CA PHE A 156 -9.31 11.61 -6.72
C PHE A 156 -10.02 10.70 -7.73
N TYR A 157 -10.44 11.24 -8.87
CA TYR A 157 -11.19 10.48 -9.85
C TYR A 157 -10.34 9.41 -10.52
N SER A 158 -9.05 9.66 -10.77
CA SER A 158 -8.14 8.68 -11.37
C SER A 158 -8.00 7.46 -10.46
N CYS A 159 -7.72 7.69 -9.18
CA CYS A 159 -7.54 6.61 -8.22
C CYS A 159 -8.86 5.93 -7.85
N LYS A 160 -9.97 6.67 -7.69
CA LYS A 160 -11.28 6.10 -7.39
C LYS A 160 -11.73 5.13 -8.48
N ASN A 161 -11.73 5.56 -9.75
CA ASN A 161 -12.11 4.69 -10.86
C ASN A 161 -11.15 3.48 -11.00
N PHE A 162 -9.88 3.66 -10.66
CA PHE A 162 -8.92 2.54 -10.63
C PHE A 162 -9.28 1.52 -9.53
N ILE A 163 -9.54 1.95 -8.30
CA ILE A 163 -9.91 1.08 -7.17
C ILE A 163 -11.27 0.38 -7.39
N GLU A 164 -12.22 1.03 -8.05
CA GLU A 164 -13.50 0.43 -8.40
C GLU A 164 -13.37 -0.66 -9.46
N LYS A 165 -12.40 -0.54 -10.37
CA LYS A 165 -12.16 -1.50 -11.47
C LYS A 165 -11.17 -2.61 -11.13
N ILE A 166 -10.43 -2.48 -10.04
CA ILE A 166 -9.46 -3.51 -9.65
C ILE A 166 -10.18 -4.79 -9.24
N ASP A 167 -9.81 -5.88 -9.90
CA ASP A 167 -10.40 -7.20 -9.70
C ASP A 167 -9.67 -8.01 -8.59
N TYR A 168 -10.31 -9.08 -8.13
CA TYR A 168 -9.73 -9.94 -7.10
C TYR A 168 -8.38 -10.57 -7.52
N PRO A 169 -8.22 -11.11 -8.76
CA PRO A 169 -6.95 -11.69 -9.20
C PRO A 169 -5.76 -10.72 -9.15
N SER A 170 -5.94 -9.44 -9.50
CA SER A 170 -4.84 -8.47 -9.46
C SER A 170 -4.36 -8.17 -8.04
N LEU A 171 -5.23 -8.28 -7.02
CA LEU A 171 -4.86 -8.09 -5.61
C LEU A 171 -4.13 -9.30 -4.98
N ASN A 172 -3.97 -10.42 -5.69
CA ASN A 172 -3.46 -11.66 -5.10
C ASN A 172 -2.08 -11.50 -4.44
N ALA A 173 -1.17 -10.73 -5.04
CA ALA A 173 0.14 -10.47 -4.45
C ALA A 173 0.05 -9.70 -3.11
N HIS A 174 -0.87 -8.74 -3.00
CA HIS A 174 -1.08 -8.00 -1.75
C HIS A 174 -1.69 -8.89 -0.67
N LYS A 175 -2.67 -9.72 -1.03
CA LYS A 175 -3.31 -10.65 -0.09
C LYS A 175 -2.35 -11.70 0.40
N GLU A 176 -1.59 -12.27 -0.52
CA GLU A 176 -0.58 -13.25 -0.19
C GLU A 176 0.48 -12.63 0.71
N PHE A 177 0.98 -11.44 0.38
CA PHE A 177 1.86 -10.69 1.27
C PHE A 177 1.29 -10.52 2.68
N MET A 178 0.07 -10.00 2.83
CA MET A 178 -0.54 -9.80 4.15
C MET A 178 -0.67 -11.13 4.89
N ARG A 179 -1.11 -12.17 4.18
CA ARG A 179 -1.24 -13.52 4.73
C ARG A 179 0.09 -14.03 5.27
N ARG A 180 1.18 -13.95 4.49
CA ARG A 180 2.52 -14.42 4.90
C ARG A 180 3.12 -13.56 6.02
N ALA A 181 3.00 -12.23 5.92
CA ALA A 181 3.58 -11.29 6.87
C ALA A 181 2.94 -11.36 8.26
N LEU A 182 1.68 -11.78 8.34
CA LEU A 182 0.90 -11.84 9.58
C LEU A 182 0.99 -13.18 10.32
N LEU A 183 1.75 -14.16 9.81
CA LEU A 183 2.06 -15.43 10.50
C LEU A 183 3.12 -15.25 11.61
N ARG A 184 3.19 -14.05 12.22
CA ARG A 184 4.10 -13.74 13.31
C ARG A 184 3.49 -14.15 14.64
N GLN A 185 4.34 -14.51 15.59
CA GLN A 185 3.91 -14.85 16.95
C GLN A 185 3.11 -13.69 17.60
N THR A 186 2.01 -14.03 18.25
CA THR A 186 1.05 -13.10 18.87
C THR A 186 1.64 -12.25 19.99
N GLY A 187 2.68 -12.76 20.66
CA GLY A 187 3.42 -12.05 21.71
C GLY A 187 4.31 -10.90 21.19
N LEU A 188 4.58 -10.85 19.88
CA LEU A 188 5.35 -9.75 19.29
C LEU A 188 4.47 -8.50 19.10
N PRO A 189 5.08 -7.30 19.07
CA PRO A 189 4.38 -6.09 18.66
C PRO A 189 3.68 -6.25 17.31
N ARG A 190 2.51 -5.60 17.19
CA ARG A 190 1.75 -5.54 15.94
C ARG A 190 2.61 -5.01 14.81
N LEU A 191 2.39 -5.60 13.65
CA LEU A 191 3.04 -5.20 12.42
C LEU A 191 2.52 -3.82 12.01
N LYS A 192 3.43 -2.93 11.60
CA LYS A 192 3.08 -1.57 11.20
C LYS A 192 3.28 -1.40 9.71
N ILE A 193 2.26 -0.89 9.04
CA ILE A 193 2.26 -0.58 7.62
C ILE A 193 2.20 0.93 7.50
N PHE A 194 3.22 1.52 6.91
CA PHE A 194 3.26 2.92 6.51
C PHE A 194 3.09 2.97 5.00
N THR A 195 2.38 3.98 4.50
CA THR A 195 2.30 4.21 3.06
C THR A 195 2.23 5.70 2.74
N THR A 196 2.86 6.07 1.63
CA THR A 196 2.75 7.39 1.00
C THR A 196 1.60 7.43 -0.02
N ASN A 197 0.92 6.30 -0.24
CA ASN A 197 -0.09 6.20 -1.30
C ASN A 197 -1.43 6.74 -0.80
N TYR A 198 -2.05 7.59 -1.62
CA TYR A 198 -3.39 8.10 -1.38
C TYR A 198 -4.47 7.03 -1.57
N ASP A 199 -4.20 6.06 -2.47
CA ASP A 199 -5.11 4.96 -2.80
C ASP A 199 -5.48 4.09 -1.59
N LEU A 200 -6.55 3.32 -1.73
CA LEU A 200 -7.09 2.42 -0.70
C LEU A 200 -6.79 0.94 -0.99
N ILE A 201 -5.74 0.62 -1.76
CA ILE A 201 -5.44 -0.77 -2.13
C ILE A 201 -5.14 -1.62 -0.89
N ILE A 202 -4.36 -1.07 0.05
CA ILE A 202 -3.98 -1.77 1.29
C ILE A 202 -5.21 -2.04 2.14
N GLU A 203 -6.07 -1.04 2.34
CA GLU A 203 -7.33 -1.17 3.09
C GLU A 203 -8.26 -2.20 2.45
N LYS A 204 -8.49 -2.10 1.14
CA LYS A 204 -9.30 -3.07 0.39
C LYS A 204 -8.74 -4.49 0.53
N CYS A 205 -7.43 -4.64 0.47
CA CYS A 205 -6.76 -5.93 0.69
C CYS A 205 -6.99 -6.47 2.11
N LEU A 206 -6.83 -5.63 3.14
CA LEU A 206 -7.03 -6.01 4.53
C LEU A 206 -8.49 -6.41 4.80
N ASP A 207 -9.45 -5.62 4.31
CA ASP A 207 -10.89 -5.89 4.41
C ASP A 207 -11.23 -7.23 3.74
N GLU A 208 -10.80 -7.44 2.48
CA GLU A 208 -11.08 -8.67 1.73
C GLU A 208 -10.33 -9.90 2.28
N SER A 209 -9.27 -9.70 3.06
CA SER A 209 -8.54 -10.78 3.76
C SER A 209 -9.02 -11.02 5.20
N GLY A 210 -10.03 -10.27 5.67
CA GLY A 210 -10.54 -10.38 7.04
C GLY A 210 -9.50 -10.02 8.11
N VAL A 211 -8.55 -9.14 7.77
CA VAL A 211 -7.49 -8.66 8.66
C VAL A 211 -7.98 -7.39 9.35
N PHE A 212 -7.96 -7.38 10.69
CA PHE A 212 -8.29 -6.16 11.43
C PHE A 212 -7.15 -5.15 11.33
N TYR A 213 -7.49 -3.87 11.29
CA TYR A 213 -6.48 -2.82 11.32
C TYR A 213 -6.92 -1.59 12.08
N PHE A 214 -5.94 -0.89 12.66
CA PHE A 214 -6.10 0.43 13.23
C PHE A 214 -5.48 1.45 12.28
N ASP A 215 -6.29 2.34 11.72
CA ASP A 215 -5.90 3.41 10.78
C ASP A 215 -6.02 4.82 11.39
N GLY A 216 -6.18 4.90 12.72
CA GLY A 216 -6.36 6.15 13.44
C GLY A 216 -7.82 6.61 13.54
N PHE A 217 -8.75 6.03 12.78
CA PHE A 217 -10.14 6.46 12.80
C PHE A 217 -10.99 5.65 13.77
N VAL A 218 -11.87 6.36 14.49
CA VAL A 218 -12.78 5.76 15.45
C VAL A 218 -14.22 6.15 15.11
N GLY A 219 -15.11 5.17 15.18
CA GLY A 219 -16.54 5.31 14.92
C GLY A 219 -17.04 4.22 13.98
N SER A 220 -18.34 3.92 14.06
CA SER A 220 -18.98 2.95 13.16
C SER A 220 -19.84 3.64 12.11
N PHE A 221 -20.57 4.70 12.50
CA PHE A 221 -21.39 5.50 11.59
C PHE A 221 -20.59 6.67 11.02
N GLU A 222 -19.95 7.46 11.88
CA GLU A 222 -19.04 8.52 11.49
C GLU A 222 -17.66 8.27 12.07
N LYS A 223 -16.72 7.97 11.18
CA LYS A 223 -15.33 7.72 11.52
C LYS A 223 -14.57 9.04 11.60
N ARG A 224 -14.05 9.38 12.78
CA ARG A 224 -13.25 10.59 13.05
C ARG A 224 -11.83 10.21 13.42
N LEU A 225 -10.86 11.00 12.97
CA LEU A 225 -9.46 10.74 13.27
C LEU A 225 -9.20 11.00 14.76
N ARG A 226 -8.68 9.99 15.46
CA ARG A 226 -8.25 10.00 16.85
C ARG A 226 -6.92 9.26 16.98
N SER A 227 -5.83 10.01 17.02
CA SER A 227 -4.46 9.45 17.00
C SER A 227 -4.17 8.52 18.16
N GLU A 228 -4.91 8.64 19.27
CA GLU A 228 -4.79 7.73 20.43
C GLU A 228 -5.15 6.29 20.08
N SER A 229 -6.01 6.10 19.06
CA SER A 229 -6.46 4.77 18.65
C SER A 229 -5.35 3.89 18.08
N TYR A 230 -4.24 4.47 17.63
CA TYR A 230 -3.02 3.74 17.27
C TYR A 230 -2.35 3.03 18.47
N ASN A 231 -2.72 3.39 19.70
CA ASN A 231 -2.23 2.73 20.91
C ASN A 231 -3.17 1.62 21.42
N TYR A 232 -4.32 1.42 20.77
CA TYR A 232 -5.27 0.36 21.14
C TYR A 232 -4.89 -0.98 20.51
N ASP A 233 -5.37 -2.06 21.14
CA ASP A 233 -5.20 -3.43 20.66
C ASP A 233 -6.43 -4.29 21.04
N LEU A 234 -6.60 -5.42 20.36
CA LEU A 234 -7.71 -6.35 20.54
C LEU A 234 -7.27 -7.61 21.28
N TYR A 235 -8.07 -8.03 22.26
CA TYR A 235 -7.82 -9.18 23.11
C TYR A 235 -9.08 -10.04 23.24
N TYR A 236 -8.91 -11.36 23.40
CA TYR A 236 -10.03 -12.25 23.66
C TYR A 236 -10.55 -12.07 25.09
N PRO A 237 -11.88 -12.06 25.30
CA PRO A 237 -12.46 -11.93 26.63
C PRO A 237 -12.26 -13.22 27.44
N GLY A 238 -11.91 -13.10 28.73
CA GLY A 238 -12.01 -14.21 29.70
C GLY A 238 -10.75 -15.04 29.97
N GLU A 239 -9.62 -14.75 29.32
CA GLU A 239 -8.35 -15.48 29.55
C GLU A 239 -7.40 -14.73 30.51
N ILE A 240 -7.92 -13.79 31.29
CA ILE A 240 -7.15 -12.86 32.13
C ILE A 240 -6.73 -13.50 33.46
N THR A 241 -7.13 -14.74 33.74
CA THR A 241 -6.90 -15.38 35.05
C THR A 241 -5.43 -15.73 35.34
N GLU A 242 -4.54 -15.64 34.35
CA GLU A 242 -3.12 -16.05 34.51
C GLU A 242 -2.10 -15.02 33.99
N GLY A 243 -2.50 -13.75 33.81
CA GLY A 243 -1.57 -12.71 33.32
C GLY A 243 -1.11 -12.86 31.87
N ASN A 244 -1.53 -13.91 31.17
CA ASN A 244 -1.35 -14.10 29.74
C ASN A 244 -2.57 -13.55 29.00
N VAL A 245 -2.43 -12.34 28.45
CA VAL A 245 -3.51 -11.75 27.62
C VAL A 245 -3.34 -12.24 26.19
N ASN A 246 -4.25 -13.09 25.73
CA ASN A 246 -4.25 -13.55 24.34
C ASN A 246 -4.78 -12.44 23.43
N ARG A 247 -3.88 -11.99 22.56
CA ARG A 247 -4.16 -11.00 21.53
C ARG A 247 -4.90 -11.65 20.38
N VAL A 248 -5.85 -10.92 19.79
CA VAL A 248 -6.50 -11.34 18.55
C VAL A 248 -5.45 -11.44 17.44
N ASP A 249 -5.46 -12.51 16.65
CA ASP A 249 -4.53 -12.70 15.54
C ASP A 249 -4.80 -11.75 14.37
N ARG A 250 -3.83 -11.59 13.47
CA ARG A 250 -4.01 -10.86 12.20
C ARG A 250 -4.59 -9.45 12.39
N VAL A 251 -3.94 -8.69 13.28
CA VAL A 251 -4.22 -7.27 13.50
C VAL A 251 -3.00 -6.44 13.08
N VAL A 252 -3.20 -5.38 12.30
CA VAL A 252 -2.13 -4.45 11.87
C VAL A 252 -2.41 -3.01 12.28
N GLN A 253 -1.37 -2.19 12.26
CA GLN A 253 -1.50 -0.74 12.37
C GLN A 253 -1.15 -0.11 11.02
N LEU A 254 -2.07 0.66 10.44
CA LEU A 254 -1.93 1.26 9.12
C LEU A 254 -1.80 2.79 9.23
N TYR A 255 -0.71 3.34 8.73
CA TYR A 255 -0.40 4.77 8.79
C TYR A 255 -0.29 5.35 7.39
N LYS A 256 -1.15 6.33 7.07
CA LYS A 256 -1.12 7.09 5.81
C LYS A 256 -0.32 8.37 5.99
N LEU A 257 0.91 8.41 5.48
CA LEU A 257 1.85 9.52 5.70
C LEU A 257 1.46 10.79 4.93
N HIS A 258 0.83 10.65 3.75
CA HIS A 258 0.45 11.76 2.86
C HIS A 258 -1.07 11.97 2.80
N GLY A 259 -1.83 11.32 3.68
CA GLY A 259 -3.30 11.34 3.68
C GLY A 259 -3.89 10.28 2.76
N SER A 260 -5.17 10.43 2.41
CA SER A 260 -5.90 9.42 1.65
C SER A 260 -7.10 9.99 0.91
N LEU A 261 -7.55 9.27 -0.12
CA LEU A 261 -8.74 9.61 -0.92
C LEU A 261 -10.03 9.70 -0.12
N ASN A 262 -10.09 9.03 1.02
CA ASN A 262 -11.24 9.05 1.92
C ASN A 262 -10.99 9.90 3.17
N TRP A 263 -9.97 10.77 3.21
CA TRP A 263 -9.80 11.71 4.31
C TRP A 263 -10.38 13.06 3.89
N LYS A 264 -11.36 13.54 4.67
CA LYS A 264 -12.05 14.80 4.41
C LYS A 264 -11.88 15.77 5.57
N ARG A 265 -11.48 17.00 5.27
CA ARG A 265 -11.44 18.09 6.24
C ARG A 265 -12.87 18.53 6.53
N VAL A 266 -13.18 18.70 7.81
CA VAL A 266 -14.46 19.21 8.28
C VAL A 266 -14.19 20.21 9.41
N HIS A 267 -15.21 20.99 9.77
CA HIS A 267 -15.10 21.94 10.87
C HIS A 267 -14.71 21.24 12.17
N GLU A 268 -13.73 21.82 12.88
CA GLU A 268 -13.28 21.34 14.18
C GLU A 268 -14.38 21.53 15.23
N SER A 269 -14.57 20.55 16.09
CA SER A 269 -15.54 20.66 17.18
C SER A 269 -15.04 19.94 18.42
N SER A 270 -15.70 20.12 19.56
CA SER A 270 -15.40 19.35 20.78
C SER A 270 -15.47 17.83 20.55
N GLU A 271 -16.30 17.39 19.59
CA GLU A 271 -16.45 15.98 19.21
C GLU A 271 -15.44 15.54 18.14
N ASN A 272 -14.88 16.49 17.39
CA ASN A 272 -13.95 16.27 16.29
C ASN A 272 -12.77 17.25 16.33
N ILE A 273 -11.92 17.10 17.34
CA ILE A 273 -10.76 17.98 17.58
C ILE A 273 -9.79 17.96 16.38
N SER A 274 -9.69 16.82 15.69
CA SER A 274 -8.85 16.67 14.51
C SER A 274 -9.35 17.43 13.28
N GLY A 275 -10.65 17.75 13.23
CA GLY A 275 -11.29 18.27 12.03
C GLY A 275 -11.24 17.32 10.83
N ILE A 276 -11.06 16.00 11.03
CA ILE A 276 -10.92 15.05 9.91
C ILE A 276 -11.88 13.87 10.08
N LYS A 277 -12.62 13.57 9.00
CA LYS A 277 -13.47 12.38 8.87
C LYS A 277 -12.95 11.42 7.80
N GLN A 278 -13.22 10.14 7.99
CA GLN A 278 -12.99 9.12 6.95
C GLN A 278 -14.27 8.97 6.12
N GLU A 279 -14.30 9.63 4.97
CA GLU A 279 -15.41 9.66 4.01
C GLU A 279 -14.87 10.13 2.64
N TYR A 280 -15.38 9.56 1.54
CA TYR A 280 -15.09 10.12 0.23
C TYR A 280 -15.72 11.51 0.10
N PRO A 281 -15.00 12.55 -0.37
CA PRO A 281 -15.61 13.83 -0.69
C PRO A 281 -16.64 13.69 -1.82
N SER A 282 -17.71 14.47 -1.74
CA SER A 282 -18.58 14.74 -2.89
C SER A 282 -17.88 15.65 -3.91
N ASP A 283 -18.43 15.74 -5.11
CA ASP A 283 -17.82 16.48 -6.22
C ASP A 283 -17.57 17.97 -5.89
N ASP A 284 -18.44 18.58 -5.07
CA ASP A 284 -18.32 19.96 -4.55
C ASP A 284 -17.33 20.10 -3.37
N GLN A 285 -17.00 18.99 -2.70
CA GLN A 285 -16.13 18.94 -1.52
C GLN A 285 -14.69 18.49 -1.85
N ILE A 286 -14.32 18.38 -3.13
CA ILE A 286 -12.97 17.93 -3.53
C ILE A 286 -11.86 18.85 -2.98
N GLY A 287 -12.15 20.13 -2.78
CA GLY A 287 -11.21 21.06 -2.12
C GLY A 287 -10.80 20.60 -0.71
N ASP A 288 -11.74 19.98 0.02
CA ASP A 288 -11.58 19.50 1.39
C ASP A 288 -10.87 18.14 1.47
N LEU A 289 -10.51 17.55 0.34
CA LEU A 289 -9.75 16.31 0.28
C LEU A 289 -8.39 16.51 0.96
N VAL A 290 -8.11 15.67 1.95
CA VAL A 290 -6.91 15.68 2.77
C VAL A 290 -5.86 14.78 2.11
N ILE A 291 -5.36 15.26 0.97
CA ILE A 291 -4.14 14.77 0.33
C ILE A 291 -3.08 15.85 0.47
N TYR A 292 -1.98 15.49 1.10
CA TYR A 292 -0.92 16.43 1.39
C TYR A 292 0.34 16.03 0.67
N PRO A 293 0.85 16.92 -0.17
CA PRO A 293 2.03 16.60 -0.92
C PRO A 293 3.28 17.07 -0.19
N SER A 294 4.40 16.54 -0.65
CA SER A 294 5.69 16.52 0.03
C SER A 294 6.23 17.84 0.62
N THR A 295 7.23 17.59 1.47
CA THR A 295 8.23 18.38 2.23
C THR A 295 8.28 19.92 2.24
N LEU A 296 7.83 20.65 1.21
CA LEU A 296 8.03 22.12 1.12
C LEU A 296 7.11 22.91 2.06
N LYS A 297 6.10 22.27 2.66
CA LYS A 297 5.23 22.88 3.65
C LYS A 297 5.73 22.63 5.07
N TYR A 298 6.84 23.26 5.46
CA TYR A 298 7.30 23.25 6.86
C TYR A 298 6.20 23.69 7.84
N GLY A 299 5.24 24.53 7.42
CA GLY A 299 4.14 25.00 8.28
C GLY A 299 3.03 23.98 8.58
N GLU A 300 2.65 23.09 7.65
CA GLU A 300 1.54 22.14 7.84
C GLU A 300 1.98 20.67 7.96
N THR A 301 3.24 20.33 7.62
CA THR A 301 3.84 19.08 8.13
C THR A 301 4.04 19.11 9.65
N LEU A 302 4.14 20.30 10.24
CA LEU A 302 4.01 20.52 11.69
C LEU A 302 2.55 20.42 12.16
N GLY A 303 1.60 20.60 11.25
CA GLY A 303 0.17 20.55 11.53
C GLY A 303 -0.35 19.14 11.77
N TYR A 304 -1.39 19.05 12.57
CA TYR A 304 -2.11 17.82 12.80
C TYR A 304 -2.92 17.44 11.53
N PRO A 305 -2.93 16.16 11.09
CA PRO A 305 -2.42 14.95 11.76
C PRO A 305 -1.03 14.48 11.29
N TYR A 306 -0.40 15.20 10.37
CA TYR A 306 0.82 14.74 9.69
C TYR A 306 2.00 14.63 10.64
N SER A 307 2.20 15.64 11.48
CA SER A 307 3.25 15.61 12.51
C SER A 307 3.15 14.36 13.38
N GLU A 308 1.94 13.93 13.69
CA GLU A 308 1.69 12.69 14.43
C GLU A 308 2.05 11.44 13.61
N MET A 309 1.68 11.38 12.32
CA MET A 309 2.02 10.24 11.46
C MET A 309 3.54 10.06 11.33
N PHE A 310 4.29 11.16 11.14
CA PHE A 310 5.74 11.14 11.10
C PHE A 310 6.36 10.82 12.47
N ARG A 311 5.74 11.27 13.57
CA ARG A 311 6.14 10.88 14.93
C ARG A 311 5.97 9.38 15.15
N PHE A 312 4.87 8.78 14.68
CA PHE A 312 4.67 7.32 14.74
C PHE A 312 5.68 6.56 13.91
N LEU A 313 6.01 7.04 12.70
CA LEU A 313 7.07 6.46 11.87
C LEU A 313 8.41 6.48 12.62
N SER A 314 8.85 7.65 13.06
CA SER A 314 10.10 7.81 13.82
C SER A 314 10.13 6.92 15.06
N ALA A 315 9.07 6.95 15.89
CA ALA A 315 8.98 6.14 17.10
C ALA A 315 8.98 4.62 16.85
N SER A 316 8.57 4.19 15.64
CA SER A 316 8.54 2.79 15.23
C SER A 316 9.87 2.32 14.65
N LEU A 317 10.59 3.20 13.94
CA LEU A 317 11.91 2.89 13.38
C LEU A 317 13.02 2.98 14.44
N PHE A 318 12.89 3.86 15.44
CA PHE A 318 13.92 4.10 16.45
C PHE A 318 13.91 3.10 17.62
N ARG A 319 13.41 1.88 17.37
CA ARG A 319 13.40 0.78 18.35
C ARG A 319 14.55 -0.20 18.07
N PRO A 320 15.07 -0.90 19.09
CA PRO A 320 16.00 -2.01 18.87
C PRO A 320 15.30 -3.17 18.16
N GLN A 321 16.09 -4.04 17.51
CA GLN A 321 15.59 -5.21 16.77
C GLN A 321 14.47 -4.83 15.79
N THR A 322 14.77 -3.87 14.91
CA THR A 322 13.80 -3.31 13.97
C THR A 322 14.19 -3.66 12.54
N ALA A 323 13.22 -4.13 11.77
CA ALA A 323 13.31 -4.20 10.31
C ALA A 323 12.34 -3.20 9.69
N LEU A 324 12.82 -2.48 8.68
CA LEU A 324 12.00 -1.72 7.74
C LEU A 324 12.16 -2.32 6.36
N PHE A 325 11.04 -2.71 5.76
CA PHE A 325 10.95 -3.16 4.38
C PHE A 325 10.27 -2.07 3.55
N THR A 326 10.91 -1.61 2.47
CA THR A 326 10.33 -0.61 1.56
C THR A 326 9.98 -1.28 0.23
N PHE A 327 8.76 -1.05 -0.24
CA PHE A 327 8.26 -1.60 -1.51
C PHE A 327 7.88 -0.47 -2.45
N GLY A 328 8.55 -0.38 -3.60
CA GLY A 328 8.19 0.62 -4.61
C GLY A 328 8.36 2.07 -4.15
N TYR A 329 9.18 2.30 -3.12
CA TYR A 329 9.47 3.63 -2.58
C TYR A 329 10.70 4.21 -3.28
N SER A 330 10.53 5.36 -3.93
CA SER A 330 11.55 5.97 -4.80
C SER A 330 12.62 6.77 -4.06
N PHE A 331 12.50 6.94 -2.74
CA PHE A 331 13.36 7.83 -1.93
C PHE A 331 13.32 9.30 -2.37
N LYS A 332 12.20 9.77 -2.94
CA LYS A 332 12.01 11.20 -3.26
C LYS A 332 11.61 12.07 -2.07
N ASP A 333 11.03 11.48 -1.01
CA ASP A 333 10.59 12.23 0.17
C ASP A 333 11.75 12.41 1.16
N GLU A 334 12.28 13.62 1.24
CA GLU A 334 13.44 13.95 2.07
C GLU A 334 13.17 13.75 3.58
N HIS A 335 11.94 13.98 4.05
CA HIS A 335 11.60 13.85 5.48
C HIS A 335 11.57 12.39 5.89
N ILE A 336 10.91 11.53 5.09
CA ILE A 336 10.92 10.08 5.31
C ILE A 336 12.36 9.56 5.27
N ASN A 337 13.13 9.96 4.25
CA ASN A 337 14.53 9.56 4.09
C ASN A 337 15.37 9.94 5.30
N ARG A 338 15.21 11.14 5.84
CA ARG A 338 15.93 11.62 7.02
C ARG A 338 15.67 10.72 8.23
N ILE A 339 14.42 10.31 8.45
CA ILE A 339 14.07 9.39 9.54
C ILE A 339 14.71 8.02 9.30
N ILE A 340 14.64 7.49 8.08
CA ILE A 340 15.27 6.20 7.73
C ILE A 340 16.79 6.25 7.97
N TYR A 341 17.46 7.32 7.54
CA TYR A 341 18.91 7.47 7.70
C TYR A 341 19.33 7.65 9.15
N GLN A 342 18.52 8.36 9.95
CA GLN A 342 18.72 8.40 11.40
C GLN A 342 18.56 7.02 12.04
N ALA A 343 17.59 6.21 11.59
CA ALA A 343 17.41 4.84 12.08
C ALA A 343 18.62 3.94 11.76
N LEU A 344 19.33 4.19 10.65
CA LEU A 344 20.59 3.47 10.33
C LEU A 344 21.70 3.69 11.38
N SER A 345 21.63 4.73 12.23
CA SER A 345 22.57 4.88 13.35
C SER A 345 22.36 3.82 14.45
N ILE A 346 21.19 3.16 14.50
CA ILE A 346 20.87 2.11 15.46
C ILE A 346 21.47 0.78 14.98
N PRO A 347 22.38 0.13 15.74
CA PRO A 347 23.09 -1.06 15.27
C PRO A 347 22.18 -2.24 14.90
N THR A 348 21.03 -2.38 15.54
CA THR A 348 20.07 -3.47 15.31
C THR A 348 18.99 -3.14 14.29
N PHE A 349 19.04 -1.96 13.66
CA PHE A 349 18.11 -1.58 12.60
C PHE A 349 18.57 -2.15 11.27
N ASN A 350 17.64 -2.82 10.57
CA ASN A 350 17.85 -3.41 9.25
C ASN A 350 16.90 -2.75 8.25
N LEU A 351 17.44 -2.38 7.09
CA LEU A 351 16.71 -1.77 5.98
C LEU A 351 16.70 -2.72 4.79
N ILE A 352 15.51 -3.06 4.31
CA ILE A 352 15.31 -3.93 3.15
C ILE A 352 14.59 -3.08 2.11
N ILE A 353 15.17 -2.95 0.94
CA ILE A 353 14.66 -2.12 -0.15
C ILE A 353 14.30 -3.02 -1.31
N VAL A 354 13.06 -2.95 -1.77
CA VAL A 354 12.57 -3.68 -2.94
C VAL A 354 12.13 -2.64 -3.97
N LEU A 355 12.99 -2.43 -4.96
CA LEU A 355 12.77 -1.44 -6.01
C LEU A 355 13.38 -1.95 -7.33
N PRO A 356 12.66 -1.86 -8.46
CA PRO A 356 13.24 -2.18 -9.76
C PRO A 356 14.33 -1.16 -10.12
N GLU A 357 15.35 -1.59 -10.87
CA GLU A 357 16.38 -0.65 -11.32
C GLU A 357 15.80 0.35 -12.32
N GLY A 358 15.91 1.63 -11.97
CA GLY A 358 15.49 2.73 -12.83
C GLY A 358 16.67 3.37 -13.55
N LYS A 359 16.41 3.87 -14.76
CA LYS A 359 17.23 4.83 -15.49
C LYS A 359 17.08 6.22 -14.87
N GLU A 360 18.12 6.70 -14.20
CA GLU A 360 18.30 8.14 -13.96
C GLU A 360 19.37 8.67 -14.94
N LYS A 361 19.04 9.74 -15.66
CA LYS A 361 19.99 10.44 -16.55
C LYS A 361 20.79 11.43 -15.71
N ASN A 362 22.10 11.23 -15.63
CA ASN A 362 23.05 12.25 -15.17
C ASN A 362 23.89 12.77 -16.35
N LEU A 363 24.64 13.85 -16.14
CA LEU A 363 25.54 14.46 -17.14
C LEU A 363 26.64 13.50 -17.66
N GLU A 364 26.94 12.42 -16.92
CA GLU A 364 28.00 11.46 -17.23
C GLU A 364 27.49 10.07 -17.70
N GLY A 365 26.16 9.86 -17.82
CA GLY A 365 25.59 8.59 -18.30
C GLY A 365 24.28 8.14 -17.64
N GLU A 366 23.83 6.92 -17.98
CA GLU A 366 22.71 6.23 -17.33
C GLU A 366 23.19 5.59 -16.01
N VAL A 367 22.61 5.98 -14.88
CA VAL A 367 22.95 5.43 -13.55
C VAL A 367 21.71 4.81 -12.92
N ILE A 368 21.93 3.77 -12.11
CA ILE A 368 21.00 3.28 -11.09
C ILE A 368 20.49 4.50 -10.29
N ASN A 369 19.22 4.50 -9.85
CA ASN A 369 18.68 5.52 -8.95
C ASN A 369 19.77 6.01 -7.98
N LYS A 370 20.13 7.30 -8.06
CA LYS A 370 21.31 7.88 -7.42
C LYS A 370 21.38 7.53 -5.94
N GLU A 371 20.22 7.42 -5.31
CA GLU A 371 20.13 7.11 -3.90
C GLU A 371 20.32 5.63 -3.57
N LEU A 372 19.88 4.72 -4.43
CA LEU A 372 20.23 3.31 -4.31
C LEU A 372 21.75 3.11 -4.49
N ALA A 373 22.33 3.76 -5.51
CA ALA A 373 23.78 3.72 -5.73
C ALA A 373 24.54 4.23 -4.50
N ARG A 374 24.12 5.36 -3.91
CA ARG A 374 24.71 5.88 -2.66
C ARG A 374 24.62 4.86 -1.52
N LEU A 375 23.46 4.23 -1.32
CA LEU A 375 23.26 3.25 -0.24
C LEU A 375 24.09 1.97 -0.44
N ILE A 376 24.26 1.52 -1.68
CA ILE A 376 25.02 0.30 -2.01
C ILE A 376 26.53 0.58 -2.01
N GLU A 377 26.97 1.57 -2.77
CA GLU A 377 28.39 1.79 -3.07
C GLU A 377 29.09 2.64 -2.02
N THR A 378 28.45 3.72 -1.56
CA THR A 378 29.05 4.63 -0.58
C THR A 378 28.85 4.14 0.85
N VAL A 379 27.64 3.69 1.20
CA VAL A 379 27.33 3.22 2.56
C VAL A 379 27.74 1.76 2.75
N GLY A 380 27.40 0.87 1.82
CA GLY A 380 27.90 -0.51 1.78
C GLY A 380 27.64 -1.34 3.05
N SER A 381 26.59 -1.02 3.81
CA SER A 381 26.33 -1.66 5.11
C SER A 381 25.61 -3.00 4.97
N ASN A 382 26.09 -4.03 5.68
CA ASN A 382 25.42 -5.34 5.78
C ASN A 382 24.05 -5.31 6.48
N ARG A 383 23.60 -4.14 6.94
CA ARG A 383 22.25 -3.94 7.48
C ARG A 383 21.28 -3.41 6.42
N ILE A 384 21.79 -3.13 5.22
CA ILE A 384 21.01 -2.70 4.07
C ILE A 384 21.00 -3.85 3.06
N ILE A 385 19.80 -4.31 2.71
CA ILE A 385 19.56 -5.29 1.66
C ILE A 385 18.81 -4.56 0.55
N VAL A 386 19.32 -4.58 -0.67
CA VAL A 386 18.62 -4.02 -1.83
C VAL A 386 18.28 -5.15 -2.80
N ILE A 387 17.00 -5.46 -2.95
CA ILE A 387 16.49 -6.43 -3.92
C ILE A 387 16.07 -5.64 -5.15
N SER A 388 16.75 -5.91 -6.25
CA SER A 388 16.53 -5.25 -7.52
C SER A 388 16.25 -6.27 -8.63
N GLY A 389 16.19 -5.79 -9.86
CA GLY A 389 15.83 -6.59 -11.02
C GLY A 389 14.41 -6.33 -11.46
N GLY A 390 14.24 -6.26 -12.76
CA GLY A 390 12.98 -5.92 -13.39
C GLY A 390 13.15 -5.90 -14.89
N GLU A 391 12.21 -6.49 -15.60
CA GLU A 391 12.09 -6.39 -17.05
C GLU A 391 10.65 -6.06 -17.42
N ILE A 392 10.49 -5.29 -18.49
CA ILE A 392 9.16 -5.03 -19.04
C ILE A 392 8.85 -6.15 -20.04
N LYS A 393 7.90 -7.04 -19.70
CA LYS A 393 7.36 -8.05 -20.62
C LYS A 393 5.87 -7.75 -20.85
N ASN A 394 5.47 -7.66 -22.12
CA ASN A 394 4.09 -7.38 -22.53
C ASN A 394 3.47 -6.12 -21.90
N GLY A 395 4.29 -5.09 -21.62
CA GLY A 395 3.84 -3.86 -20.97
C GLY A 395 3.70 -3.96 -19.45
N GLU A 396 3.94 -5.13 -18.86
CA GLU A 396 3.98 -5.33 -17.41
C GLU A 396 5.41 -5.38 -16.91
N LEU A 397 5.64 -4.75 -15.76
CA LEU A 397 6.91 -4.83 -15.07
C LEU A 397 6.94 -6.09 -14.21
N ILE A 398 7.85 -7.01 -14.51
CA ILE A 398 8.06 -8.25 -13.77
C ILE A 398 9.49 -8.33 -13.27
N GLY A 399 9.72 -9.02 -12.16
CA GLY A 399 11.05 -9.21 -11.58
C GLY A 399 11.08 -9.04 -10.07
N THR A 400 12.16 -9.47 -9.43
CA THR A 400 12.29 -9.53 -7.96
C THR A 400 12.31 -8.15 -7.29
N GLY A 401 12.68 -7.09 -8.02
CA GLY A 401 12.59 -5.71 -7.56
C GLY A 401 11.16 -5.14 -7.57
N THR A 402 10.18 -5.86 -8.13
CA THR A 402 8.76 -5.49 -8.05
C THR A 402 8.12 -6.06 -6.79
N PHE A 403 7.06 -5.42 -6.28
CA PHE A 403 6.33 -5.95 -5.13
C PHE A 403 5.79 -7.38 -5.40
N LYS A 404 5.13 -7.58 -6.55
CA LYS A 404 4.63 -8.90 -6.96
C LYS A 404 5.75 -9.94 -7.04
N GLY A 405 6.85 -9.63 -7.71
CA GLY A 405 7.97 -10.56 -7.84
C GLY A 405 8.65 -10.88 -6.51
N PHE A 406 8.73 -9.93 -5.58
CA PHE A 406 9.19 -10.20 -4.21
C PHE A 406 8.27 -11.19 -3.49
N VAL A 407 6.96 -10.97 -3.54
CA VAL A 407 5.98 -11.87 -2.89
C VAL A 407 6.07 -13.28 -3.48
N ASP A 408 6.05 -13.38 -4.81
CA ASP A 408 6.00 -14.67 -5.50
C ASP A 408 7.31 -15.47 -5.36
N GLN A 409 8.47 -14.79 -5.27
CA GLN A 409 9.78 -15.46 -5.40
C GLN A 409 10.64 -15.40 -4.14
N ILE A 410 10.51 -14.37 -3.31
CA ILE A 410 11.45 -14.09 -2.19
C ILE A 410 10.78 -14.24 -0.83
N MET A 411 9.48 -13.99 -0.71
CA MET A 411 8.80 -14.08 0.56
C MET A 411 8.74 -15.54 1.04
N PRO A 412 9.26 -15.86 2.23
CA PRO A 412 9.37 -17.24 2.67
C PRO A 412 8.00 -17.85 2.97
N ASP A 413 7.85 -19.14 2.66
CA ASP A 413 6.72 -19.94 3.11
C ASP A 413 6.94 -20.31 4.59
N MET A 414 6.15 -19.71 5.47
CA MET A 414 6.07 -20.14 6.88
C MET A 414 5.27 -21.45 6.94
N GLU A 415 5.74 -22.47 7.65
CA GLU A 415 5.20 -23.85 7.59
C GLU A 415 3.68 -23.98 7.87
N GLU A 416 3.03 -22.97 8.45
CA GLU A 416 1.57 -22.88 8.62
C GLU A 416 0.78 -22.73 7.30
N MET A 417 1.42 -22.43 6.16
CA MET A 417 0.76 -22.28 4.86
C MET A 417 0.08 -23.55 4.37
N ARG A 418 0.70 -24.72 4.60
CA ARG A 418 0.11 -26.02 4.19
C ARG A 418 -1.18 -26.34 4.93
N VAL A 419 -1.38 -25.80 6.12
CA VAL A 419 -2.61 -26.00 6.92
C VAL A 419 -3.70 -25.06 6.42
N GLN A 420 -3.36 -23.79 6.13
CA GLN A 420 -4.34 -22.82 5.67
C GLN A 420 -4.76 -23.01 4.20
N GLU A 421 -3.87 -23.47 3.32
CA GLU A 421 -4.24 -23.86 1.95
C GLU A 421 -5.28 -24.98 1.98
N LYS A 422 -5.10 -25.98 2.85
CA LYS A 422 -6.12 -27.02 3.08
C LYS A 422 -7.44 -26.43 3.59
N ILE A 423 -7.39 -25.47 4.52
CA ILE A 423 -8.61 -24.79 5.00
C ILE A 423 -9.28 -24.00 3.87
N ASN A 424 -8.53 -23.29 3.02
CA ASN A 424 -9.07 -22.54 1.90
C ASN A 424 -9.67 -23.48 0.85
N ASP A 425 -9.01 -24.60 0.53
CA ASP A 425 -9.55 -25.65 -0.34
C ASP A 425 -10.83 -26.26 0.24
N GLU A 426 -10.91 -26.42 1.56
CA GLU A 426 -12.12 -26.87 2.27
C GLU A 426 -13.24 -25.82 2.20
N ILE A 427 -12.92 -24.54 2.37
CA ILE A 427 -13.88 -23.43 2.27
C ILE A 427 -14.39 -23.28 0.83
N ASP A 428 -13.52 -23.38 -0.18
CA ASP A 428 -13.92 -23.31 -1.60
C ASP A 428 -14.79 -24.52 -2.00
N LYS A 429 -14.58 -25.69 -1.39
CA LYS A 429 -15.49 -26.84 -1.51
C LYS A 429 -16.85 -26.57 -0.85
N LEU A 430 -16.90 -25.84 0.26
CA LEU A 430 -18.14 -25.45 0.95
C LEU A 430 -18.89 -24.34 0.21
N PHE A 431 -18.18 -23.41 -0.43
CA PHE A 431 -18.73 -22.25 -1.13
C PHE A 431 -18.19 -22.15 -2.58
N PRO A 432 -18.56 -23.09 -3.47
CA PRO A 432 -18.06 -23.08 -4.84
C PRO A 432 -18.54 -21.83 -5.58
N LYS A 433 -17.60 -21.08 -6.16
CA LYS A 433 -17.91 -19.90 -6.99
C LYS A 433 -18.82 -20.32 -8.15
N LYS A 434 -19.88 -19.56 -8.39
CA LYS A 434 -20.77 -19.74 -9.53
C LYS A 434 -20.23 -18.95 -10.72
N ASP A 435 -20.28 -19.52 -11.92
CA ASP A 435 -20.03 -18.78 -13.16
C ASP A 435 -21.23 -17.89 -13.53
N GLU A 436 -21.08 -17.06 -14.57
CA GLU A 436 -22.11 -16.12 -15.05
C GLU A 436 -23.43 -16.82 -15.48
N ASN A 437 -23.41 -18.15 -15.62
CA ASN A 437 -24.57 -18.98 -15.94
C ASN A 437 -25.11 -19.79 -14.73
N GLY A 438 -24.59 -19.55 -13.52
CA GLY A 438 -25.09 -20.14 -12.28
C GLY A 438 -24.59 -21.57 -11.97
N ASN A 439 -23.65 -22.10 -12.75
CA ASN A 439 -23.04 -23.41 -12.53
C ASN A 439 -21.88 -23.32 -11.54
N LYS A 440 -21.75 -24.33 -10.68
CA LYS A 440 -20.67 -24.43 -9.69
C LYS A 440 -19.35 -24.73 -10.40
N LYS A 441 -18.35 -23.85 -10.26
CA LYS A 441 -16.99 -24.09 -10.74
C LYS A 441 -16.15 -24.59 -9.57
N LEU A 442 -15.76 -25.86 -9.58
CA LEU A 442 -14.65 -26.34 -8.75
C LEU A 442 -13.35 -25.86 -9.39
N ILE A 443 -12.61 -25.01 -8.69
CA ILE A 443 -11.25 -24.63 -9.08
C ILE A 443 -10.35 -25.71 -8.50
N THR A 444 -9.96 -26.69 -9.31
CA THR A 444 -8.81 -27.55 -8.99
C THR A 444 -7.55 -26.74 -9.30
N THR A 445 -6.80 -26.39 -8.27
CA THR A 445 -5.42 -25.89 -8.40
C THR A 445 -4.58 -26.98 -9.06
N GLU A 446 -4.29 -26.82 -10.36
CA GLU A 446 -3.27 -27.61 -11.05
C GLU A 446 -1.90 -27.27 -10.43
N ASN A 447 -1.46 -28.06 -9.45
CA ASN A 447 -0.05 -28.20 -9.06
C ASN A 447 0.16 -29.37 -8.09
N GLN A 448 -0.39 -30.55 -8.38
CA GLN A 448 0.03 -31.81 -7.71
C GLN A 448 -0.21 -33.03 -8.62
N ILE A 449 0.54 -33.15 -9.72
CA ILE A 449 0.77 -34.46 -10.34
C ILE A 449 2.20 -34.49 -10.87
N GLU A 450 3.15 -34.80 -9.98
CA GLU A 450 4.34 -35.59 -10.33
C GLU A 450 5.02 -36.03 -9.04
N LYS A 451 4.87 -37.33 -8.73
CA LYS A 451 5.38 -38.13 -7.61
C LYS A 451 4.23 -38.66 -6.74
N ASP A 452 3.65 -39.76 -7.18
CA ASP A 452 3.83 -41.01 -6.44
C ASP A 452 3.47 -42.20 -7.33
N GLN A 453 4.29 -43.24 -7.20
CA GLN A 453 4.24 -44.46 -7.98
C GLN A 453 2.98 -45.26 -7.69
N ILE A 454 2.45 -45.84 -8.77
CA ILE A 454 1.33 -46.77 -8.83
C ILE A 454 1.58 -47.96 -7.89
N VAL A 455 0.70 -48.16 -6.91
CA VAL A 455 0.45 -49.47 -6.30
C VAL A 455 -1.05 -49.73 -6.39
N GLU A 456 -1.44 -50.61 -7.31
CA GLU A 456 -2.79 -51.13 -7.46
C GLU A 456 -3.15 -52.04 -6.28
N LEU A 457 -4.38 -51.91 -5.77
CA LEU A 457 -5.08 -52.99 -5.05
C LEU A 457 -6.56 -53.04 -5.50
N PRO A 458 -7.18 -54.24 -5.48
CA PRO A 458 -8.24 -54.62 -6.42
C PRO A 458 -9.67 -54.28 -5.97
N ASN A 459 -10.56 -54.27 -6.97
CA ASN A 459 -12.02 -54.16 -6.87
C ASN A 459 -12.68 -55.26 -6.04
N GLU A 460 -13.74 -54.89 -5.31
CA GLU A 460 -14.96 -55.64 -4.92
C GLU A 460 -15.67 -54.76 -3.84
N GLU A 461 -16.98 -54.61 -3.65
CA GLU A 461 -18.23 -55.09 -4.22
C GLU A 461 -19.38 -54.17 -3.69
N LYS A 462 -20.60 -54.36 -4.19
CA LYS A 462 -21.83 -53.53 -4.04
C LYS A 462 -22.36 -53.27 -2.60
N PRO A 463 -23.26 -52.28 -2.40
CA PRO A 463 -23.70 -51.84 -1.08
C PRO A 463 -24.83 -52.72 -0.50
N VAL A 464 -24.78 -52.98 0.80
CA VAL A 464 -25.89 -53.54 1.60
C VAL A 464 -26.44 -52.46 2.51
N THR A 465 -27.70 -52.11 2.28
CA THR A 465 -28.58 -51.32 3.16
C THR A 465 -28.88 -52.04 4.46
N ILE A 466 -28.58 -51.44 5.63
CA ILE A 466 -29.21 -51.80 6.92
C ILE A 466 -29.52 -50.52 7.73
N SER A 467 -30.67 -50.58 8.38
CA SER A 467 -31.46 -49.59 9.10
C SER A 467 -30.83 -49.01 10.39
N LYS A 468 -31.22 -47.76 10.69
CA LYS A 468 -31.01 -47.08 11.98
C LYS A 468 -31.84 -47.70 13.10
N PRO A 469 -31.35 -47.65 14.34
CA PRO A 469 -32.21 -47.35 15.49
C PRO A 469 -31.77 -46.10 16.26
N SER A 470 -32.78 -45.43 16.80
CA SER A 470 -32.75 -44.17 17.55
C SER A 470 -32.12 -44.32 18.95
N ILE A 471 -31.21 -43.40 19.30
CA ILE A 471 -30.82 -43.14 20.70
C ILE A 471 -31.39 -41.77 21.08
N VAL A 472 -32.66 -41.78 21.46
CA VAL A 472 -33.27 -40.79 22.35
C VAL A 472 -33.68 -41.61 23.56
N THR A 473 -32.97 -41.45 24.67
CA THR A 473 -33.35 -41.68 26.08
C THR A 473 -32.08 -42.00 26.86
N THR A 474 -31.55 -41.02 27.59
CA THR A 474 -31.03 -41.12 28.98
C THR A 474 -30.32 -39.80 29.34
N ILE A 475 -31.06 -38.68 29.31
CA ILE A 475 -30.72 -37.47 30.09
C ILE A 475 -32.06 -36.85 30.49
N LYS A 476 -32.47 -37.07 31.75
CA LYS A 476 -33.39 -36.26 32.59
C LYS A 476 -34.08 -37.14 33.65
N LYS A 477 -33.34 -37.47 34.71
CA LYS A 477 -33.93 -37.79 36.03
C LYS A 477 -32.98 -37.39 37.15
N ILE A 478 -32.51 -36.14 37.07
CA ILE A 478 -31.98 -35.38 38.20
C ILE A 478 -32.75 -34.07 38.15
N PHE A 479 -33.32 -33.64 39.29
CA PHE A 479 -34.40 -32.66 39.51
C PHE A 479 -35.80 -33.26 39.27
N THR A 480 -36.66 -33.53 40.25
CA THR A 480 -36.91 -32.91 41.56
C THR A 480 -37.40 -33.93 42.59
N LYS A 481 -36.95 -33.79 43.84
CA LYS A 481 -37.67 -34.26 45.04
C LYS A 481 -38.88 -33.35 45.26
N SER A 482 -39.96 -33.94 45.78
CA SER A 482 -41.28 -33.41 46.16
C SER A 482 -42.12 -32.82 45.03
#